data_AF-A0A4Q1B2G2-F1
#
_entry.id   AF-A0A4Q1B2G2-F1
#
_cell.length_a   1.000
_cell.length_b   1.000
_cell.length_c   1.000
_cell.angle_alpha   90.00
_cell.angle_beta   90.00
_cell.angle_gamma   90.00
#
_symmetry.space_group_name_H-M   'P 1'
#
loop_
_entity.id
_entity.type
_entity.pdbx_description
1 polymer ?
#
loop_
_entity_poly.entity_id
_entity_poly.type
_entity_poly.pdbx_seq_one_letter_code
_entity_poly.pdbx_strand_id
1 'polypeptide(L)'
;MSIVFETPGMYTKVQNISNIDTAYQSLNGPGDVLAVQLGNALLGNPVESPVVEMMFVAPTIQFRERTLITLTGADFKAYTQDKSLMTYKVYLMEKGDRLYFKQPKKGARAYLNIAGGINCFQKDCEHTIQSGDRLEFERNYSPLQKRMMENLEKTKASAWGVDMYALSRLYYSDVFHILKTKDSEHLSFEQQMTMMNDIYKVTNQYDQSGFYLEGELLGNHQYDMQLYEAICGGIQLDPNGQLIIHLKHHKTIHYPIIATIVPYHLNKLAQKRPGSKLLFKWITEEEALQLQKNYEAWVKSVLKQIQYMHDLEMKK
;
A
#
# COMPACT_ATOMS: atom_id res chain seq x y z
N MET A 1 -8.36 -25.54 -6.92
CA MET A 1 -7.14 -25.15 -7.68
C MET A 1 -6.70 -23.77 -7.14
N SER A 2 -5.43 -23.58 -6.79
CA SER A 2 -5.04 -22.58 -5.76
C SER A 2 -3.56 -22.19 -5.82
N ILE A 3 -3.16 -21.24 -4.97
CA ILE A 3 -1.80 -21.15 -4.44
C ILE A 3 -1.74 -21.71 -3.01
N VAL A 4 -0.56 -22.19 -2.64
CA VAL A 4 -0.26 -22.67 -1.28
C VAL A 4 0.87 -21.84 -0.71
N PHE A 5 0.72 -21.40 0.54
CA PHE A 5 1.77 -20.69 1.27
C PHE A 5 2.62 -21.70 2.02
N GLU A 6 3.85 -21.93 1.55
CA GLU A 6 4.80 -22.86 2.21
C GLU A 6 5.34 -22.26 3.51
N THR A 7 5.42 -20.93 3.58
CA THR A 7 5.72 -20.16 4.79
C THR A 7 4.78 -18.95 4.87
N PRO A 8 4.49 -18.41 6.07
CA PRO A 8 3.54 -17.31 6.23
C PRO A 8 4.14 -15.92 5.96
N GLY A 9 5.46 -15.79 5.96
CA GLY A 9 6.12 -14.47 6.05
C GLY A 9 6.00 -13.88 7.47
N MET A 10 6.29 -12.58 7.62
CA MET A 10 6.16 -11.89 8.92
C MET A 10 4.71 -11.42 9.15
N TYR A 11 4.14 -10.71 8.18
CA TYR A 11 2.73 -10.35 8.16
C TYR A 11 2.21 -10.43 6.73
N THR A 12 1.40 -11.44 6.46
CA THR A 12 0.76 -11.65 5.16
C THR A 12 -0.73 -11.76 5.34
N LYS A 13 -1.50 -10.96 4.61
CA LYS A 13 -2.96 -10.92 4.71
C LYS A 13 -3.61 -10.91 3.33
N VAL A 14 -4.72 -11.61 3.20
CA VAL A 14 -5.68 -11.28 2.13
C VAL A 14 -6.35 -9.97 2.54
N GLN A 15 -6.37 -9.02 1.60
CA GLN A 15 -6.91 -7.69 1.78
C GLN A 15 -7.85 -7.40 0.62
N ASN A 16 -8.97 -6.75 0.92
CA ASN A 16 -9.89 -6.23 -0.08
C ASN A 16 -10.01 -4.71 0.07
N ILE A 17 -10.27 -4.04 -1.03
CA ILE A 17 -10.73 -2.66 -1.02
C ILE A 17 -12.25 -2.71 -0.74
N SER A 18 -12.64 -2.95 0.50
CA SER A 18 -14.04 -2.83 0.91
C SER A 18 -14.29 -1.45 1.52
N ASN A 19 -15.31 -0.74 1.04
CA ASN A 19 -15.77 0.55 1.56
C ASN A 19 -14.63 1.58 1.67
N ILE A 20 -14.05 1.99 0.54
CA ILE A 20 -13.38 3.31 0.54
C ILE A 20 -14.51 4.34 0.57
N ASP A 21 -14.89 4.76 1.77
CA ASP A 21 -15.53 6.06 1.88
C ASP A 21 -14.56 7.08 1.29
N THR A 22 -15.09 7.96 0.43
CA THR A 22 -14.36 9.05 -0.24
C THR A 22 -13.60 9.95 0.73
N ALA A 23 -13.89 9.84 2.03
CA ALA A 23 -13.22 10.51 3.13
C ALA A 23 -11.91 9.86 3.61
N TYR A 24 -11.44 8.74 3.03
CA TYR A 24 -10.25 8.00 3.53
C TYR A 24 -10.33 7.57 5.01
N GLN A 25 -11.56 7.57 5.55
CA GLN A 25 -11.89 7.20 6.92
C GLN A 25 -11.93 5.68 7.13
N SER A 26 -11.89 4.90 6.05
CA SER A 26 -11.85 3.44 6.17
C SER A 26 -10.51 3.00 6.77
N LEU A 27 -10.60 2.57 8.03
CA LEU A 27 -9.52 1.97 8.80
C LEU A 27 -9.29 0.50 8.40
N ASN A 28 -9.87 0.00 7.29
CA ASN A 28 -9.71 -1.37 6.85
C ASN A 28 -9.16 -1.44 5.41
N GLY A 29 -8.75 -2.64 4.99
CA GLY A 29 -8.18 -2.88 3.67
C GLY A 29 -6.69 -2.50 3.54
N PRO A 30 -6.15 -2.51 2.31
CA PRO A 30 -4.71 -2.41 2.07
C PRO A 30 -4.15 -1.03 2.46
N GLY A 31 -2.90 -1.00 2.90
CA GLY A 31 -2.21 0.24 3.27
C GLY A 31 -1.93 1.15 2.06
N ASP A 32 -1.49 0.57 0.94
CA ASP A 32 -1.19 1.27 -0.31
C ASP A 32 -2.21 0.87 -1.38
N VAL A 33 -3.32 1.58 -1.40
CA VAL A 33 -4.46 1.34 -2.28
C VAL A 33 -4.06 1.51 -3.75
N LEU A 34 -3.19 2.48 -4.05
CA LEU A 34 -2.76 2.71 -5.44
C LEU A 34 -1.98 1.50 -5.99
N ALA A 35 -1.08 0.90 -5.20
CA ALA A 35 -0.36 -0.30 -5.62
C ALA A 35 -1.31 -1.46 -5.95
N VAL A 36 -2.37 -1.63 -5.16
CA VAL A 36 -3.42 -2.63 -5.40
C VAL A 36 -4.17 -2.34 -6.69
N GLN A 37 -4.65 -1.11 -6.86
CA GLN A 37 -5.42 -0.68 -8.04
C GLN A 37 -4.61 -0.85 -9.33
N LEU A 38 -3.34 -0.45 -9.34
CA LEU A 38 -2.45 -0.60 -10.49
C LEU A 38 -2.17 -2.08 -10.81
N GLY A 39 -1.97 -2.92 -9.78
CA GLY A 39 -1.72 -4.35 -9.97
C GLY A 39 -2.93 -5.07 -10.56
N ASN A 40 -4.13 -4.76 -10.06
CA ASN A 40 -5.38 -5.31 -10.58
C ASN A 40 -5.68 -4.81 -11.99
N ALA A 41 -5.47 -3.50 -12.24
CA ALA A 41 -5.60 -2.93 -13.57
C ALA A 41 -4.66 -3.62 -14.56
N LEU A 42 -3.38 -3.86 -14.21
CA LEU A 42 -2.43 -4.55 -15.10
C LEU A 42 -2.95 -5.94 -15.53
N LEU A 43 -3.61 -6.66 -14.63
CA LEU A 43 -4.18 -7.99 -14.90
C LEU A 43 -5.56 -7.96 -15.55
N GLY A 44 -6.15 -6.78 -15.76
CA GLY A 44 -7.53 -6.66 -16.26
C GLY A 44 -8.59 -7.13 -15.25
N ASN A 45 -8.26 -7.15 -13.96
CA ASN A 45 -9.22 -7.34 -12.88
C ASN A 45 -9.96 -6.02 -12.59
N PRO A 46 -11.15 -6.05 -11.95
CA PRO A 46 -11.65 -4.90 -11.21
C PRO A 46 -10.57 -4.34 -10.29
N VAL A 47 -10.39 -3.01 -10.27
CA VAL A 47 -9.28 -2.38 -9.53
C VAL A 47 -9.35 -2.62 -8.01
N GLU A 48 -10.52 -2.96 -7.51
CA GLU A 48 -10.81 -3.26 -6.10
C GLU A 48 -10.67 -4.74 -5.73
N SER A 49 -10.34 -5.62 -6.69
CA SER A 49 -10.26 -7.06 -6.44
C SER A 49 -9.32 -7.40 -5.27
N PRO A 50 -9.66 -8.41 -4.44
CA PRO A 50 -8.83 -8.83 -3.33
C PRO A 50 -7.41 -9.23 -3.74
N VAL A 51 -6.45 -8.95 -2.87
CA VAL A 51 -5.02 -9.19 -3.07
C VAL A 51 -4.39 -9.80 -1.84
N VAL A 52 -3.17 -10.32 -1.99
CA VAL A 52 -2.34 -10.69 -0.85
C VAL A 52 -1.36 -9.56 -0.56
N GLU A 53 -1.55 -8.88 0.58
CA GLU A 53 -0.61 -7.90 1.13
C GLU A 53 0.47 -8.63 1.95
N MET A 54 1.74 -8.32 1.68
CA MET A 54 2.92 -8.89 2.33
C MET A 54 3.77 -7.77 2.91
N MET A 55 4.20 -7.93 4.15
CA MET A 55 4.93 -6.89 4.86
C MET A 55 6.26 -7.38 5.43
N PHE A 56 7.32 -6.60 5.18
CA PHE A 56 8.74 -6.84 5.54
C PHE A 56 9.36 -8.14 5.05
N VAL A 57 8.83 -9.29 5.48
CA VAL A 57 9.25 -10.63 5.07
C VAL A 57 8.07 -11.29 4.38
N ALA A 58 8.19 -11.49 3.07
CA ALA A 58 7.17 -12.14 2.28
C ALA A 58 7.20 -13.68 2.43
N PRO A 59 6.08 -14.36 2.21
CA PRO A 59 5.96 -15.80 2.25
C PRO A 59 6.66 -16.47 1.06
N THR A 60 6.88 -17.78 1.15
CA THR A 60 7.14 -18.63 -0.01
C THR A 60 5.81 -19.16 -0.55
N ILE A 61 5.56 -18.95 -1.84
CA ILE A 61 4.26 -19.25 -2.46
C ILE A 61 4.47 -20.28 -3.56
N GLN A 62 3.74 -21.39 -3.50
CA GLN A 62 3.73 -22.40 -4.55
C GLN A 62 2.43 -22.33 -5.37
N PHE A 63 2.56 -22.24 -6.69
CA PHE A 63 1.45 -22.24 -7.62
C PHE A 63 0.99 -23.67 -7.89
N ARG A 64 -0.30 -23.97 -7.68
CA ARG A 64 -0.88 -25.28 -8.02
C ARG A 64 -1.61 -25.29 -9.35
N GLU A 65 -1.65 -24.15 -10.04
CA GLU A 65 -2.19 -23.99 -11.38
C GLU A 65 -1.50 -22.87 -12.15
N ARG A 66 -1.69 -22.90 -13.47
CA ARG A 66 -1.29 -21.82 -14.37
C ARG A 66 -2.14 -20.59 -14.10
N THR A 67 -1.51 -19.42 -13.93
CA THR A 67 -2.22 -18.14 -13.78
C THR A 67 -1.32 -16.95 -14.14
N LEU A 68 -1.92 -15.77 -14.28
CA LEU A 68 -1.19 -14.51 -14.41
C LEU A 68 -1.10 -13.83 -13.05
N ILE A 69 0.06 -13.27 -12.74
CA ILE A 69 0.29 -12.47 -11.54
C ILE A 69 0.94 -11.14 -11.87
N THR A 70 0.78 -10.20 -10.95
CA THR A 70 1.56 -8.96 -10.87
C THR A 70 1.99 -8.77 -9.42
N LEU A 71 3.21 -8.25 -9.24
CA LEU A 71 3.69 -7.78 -7.93
C LEU A 71 3.71 -6.25 -7.94
N THR A 72 3.18 -5.59 -6.92
CA THR A 72 3.21 -4.11 -6.79
C THR A 72 3.63 -3.66 -5.40
N GLY A 73 3.80 -2.36 -5.21
CA GLY A 73 4.32 -1.77 -3.98
C GLY A 73 5.83 -1.84 -3.91
N ALA A 74 6.36 -2.14 -2.73
CA ALA A 74 7.79 -2.25 -2.50
C ALA A 74 8.42 -3.42 -3.27
N ASP A 75 9.62 -3.20 -3.80
CA ASP A 75 10.36 -4.24 -4.52
C ASP A 75 11.06 -5.19 -3.54
N PHE A 76 10.38 -6.31 -3.25
CA PHE A 76 10.87 -7.43 -2.43
C PHE A 76 11.79 -8.37 -3.22
N LYS A 77 12.32 -7.95 -4.37
CA LYS A 77 13.27 -8.70 -5.20
C LYS A 77 12.82 -10.13 -5.43
N ALA A 78 11.58 -10.27 -5.89
CA ALA A 78 10.94 -11.55 -6.07
C ALA A 78 11.64 -12.37 -7.16
N TYR A 79 11.63 -13.69 -7.02
CA TYR A 79 12.26 -14.61 -7.95
C TYR A 79 11.61 -15.99 -7.91
N THR A 80 11.63 -16.68 -9.05
CA THR A 80 11.45 -18.14 -9.11
C THR A 80 12.82 -18.79 -9.28
N GLN A 81 12.88 -20.12 -9.47
CA GLN A 81 14.14 -20.83 -9.68
C GLN A 81 14.97 -20.25 -10.84
N ASP A 82 14.30 -19.81 -11.91
CA ASP A 82 14.97 -19.47 -13.17
C ASP A 82 14.96 -17.97 -13.51
N LYS A 83 14.16 -17.15 -12.81
CA LYS A 83 13.95 -15.74 -13.17
C LYS A 83 13.70 -14.83 -11.98
N SER A 84 14.17 -13.59 -12.09
CA SER A 84 13.73 -12.49 -11.21
C SER A 84 12.44 -11.87 -11.76
N LEU A 85 11.57 -11.45 -10.85
CA LEU A 85 10.35 -10.72 -11.15
C LEU A 85 10.52 -9.26 -10.75
N MET A 86 10.08 -8.35 -11.61
CA MET A 86 10.03 -6.92 -11.38
C MET A 86 8.62 -6.54 -10.93
N THR A 87 8.52 -5.48 -10.12
CA THR A 87 7.22 -4.90 -9.76
C THR A 87 6.54 -4.27 -10.98
N TYR A 88 5.22 -4.18 -10.94
CA TYR A 88 4.35 -3.53 -11.93
C TYR A 88 4.46 -4.09 -13.36
N LYS A 89 4.73 -5.40 -13.48
CA LYS A 89 4.67 -6.16 -14.74
C LYS A 89 3.85 -7.44 -14.57
N VAL A 90 3.32 -7.94 -15.68
CA VAL A 90 2.52 -9.17 -15.71
C VAL A 90 3.40 -10.36 -15.98
N TYR A 91 3.23 -11.42 -15.20
CA TYR A 91 3.96 -12.68 -15.32
C TYR A 91 3.00 -13.85 -15.47
N LEU A 92 3.33 -14.77 -16.37
CA LEU A 92 2.68 -16.08 -16.44
C LEU A 92 3.43 -17.04 -15.51
N MET A 93 2.69 -17.63 -14.58
CA MET A 93 3.16 -18.65 -13.64
C MET A 93 2.56 -19.98 -14.06
N GLU A 94 3.37 -21.03 -13.98
CA GLU A 94 2.95 -22.40 -14.28
C GLU A 94 2.66 -23.19 -13.00
N LYS A 95 1.92 -24.28 -13.15
CA LYS A 95 1.72 -25.23 -12.06
C LYS A 95 3.08 -25.79 -11.61
N GLY A 96 3.36 -25.68 -10.33
CA GLY A 96 4.62 -26.13 -9.72
C GLY A 96 5.61 -25.01 -9.47
N ASP A 97 5.45 -23.85 -10.11
CA ASP A 97 6.29 -22.68 -9.87
C ASP A 97 6.27 -22.28 -8.39
N ARG A 98 7.43 -21.84 -7.91
CA ARG A 98 7.60 -21.31 -6.56
C ARG A 98 8.12 -19.90 -6.62
N LEU A 99 7.47 -19.01 -5.89
CA LEU A 99 7.84 -17.62 -5.76
C LEU A 99 8.49 -17.40 -4.40
N TYR A 100 9.71 -16.89 -4.45
CA TYR A 100 10.53 -16.52 -3.32
C TYR A 100 10.79 -15.01 -3.34
N PHE A 101 11.18 -14.48 -2.19
CA PHE A 101 11.45 -13.06 -2.00
C PHE A 101 12.73 -12.86 -1.22
N LYS A 102 13.33 -11.69 -1.38
CA LYS A 102 14.39 -11.20 -0.49
C LYS A 102 13.86 -9.98 0.26
N GLN A 103 14.61 -9.55 1.27
CA GLN A 103 14.23 -8.36 2.02
C GLN A 103 14.24 -7.11 1.11
N PRO A 104 13.21 -6.24 1.17
CA PRO A 104 13.17 -5.02 0.38
C PRO A 104 14.24 -4.03 0.84
N LYS A 105 14.84 -3.31 -0.12
CA LYS A 105 15.76 -2.19 0.20
C LYS A 105 15.03 -0.91 0.61
N LYS A 106 13.81 -0.70 0.12
CA LYS A 106 12.92 0.44 0.41
C LYS A 106 11.47 -0.04 0.40
N GLY A 107 10.60 0.67 1.10
CA GLY A 107 9.19 0.30 1.23
C GLY A 107 8.96 -0.77 2.30
N ALA A 108 7.71 -0.92 2.73
CA ALA A 108 7.31 -1.83 3.79
C ALA A 108 6.35 -2.92 3.30
N ARG A 109 5.54 -2.63 2.28
CA ARG A 109 4.41 -3.45 1.84
C ARG A 109 4.51 -3.77 0.35
N ALA A 110 4.34 -5.03 0.00
CA ALA A 110 4.22 -5.53 -1.36
C ALA A 110 2.89 -6.25 -1.54
N TYR A 111 2.38 -6.27 -2.76
CA TYR A 111 1.08 -6.87 -3.08
C TYR A 111 1.24 -7.90 -4.18
N LEU A 112 0.60 -9.04 -4.01
CA LEU A 112 0.41 -10.04 -5.05
C LEU A 112 -1.03 -9.96 -5.56
N ASN A 113 -1.16 -9.53 -6.82
CA ASN A 113 -2.39 -9.56 -7.57
C ASN A 113 -2.43 -10.81 -8.44
N ILE A 114 -3.60 -11.43 -8.56
CA ILE A 114 -3.80 -12.68 -9.30
C ILE A 114 -4.95 -12.51 -10.29
N ALA A 115 -4.75 -12.90 -11.55
CA ALA A 115 -5.79 -12.79 -12.57
C ALA A 115 -6.99 -13.66 -12.22
N GLY A 116 -8.19 -13.16 -12.55
CA GLY A 116 -9.44 -13.83 -12.24
C GLY A 116 -9.82 -13.79 -10.76
N GLY A 117 -9.10 -13.05 -9.91
CA GLY A 117 -9.47 -12.80 -8.51
C GLY A 117 -9.16 -13.94 -7.53
N ILE A 118 -9.19 -13.59 -6.25
CA ILE A 118 -9.06 -14.53 -5.12
C ILE A 118 -10.46 -14.82 -4.59
N ASN A 119 -10.80 -16.10 -4.49
CA ASN A 119 -12.06 -16.53 -3.90
C ASN A 119 -11.99 -16.36 -2.37
N CYS A 120 -12.64 -15.32 -1.86
CA CYS A 120 -12.77 -15.11 -0.43
C CYS A 120 -14.01 -15.83 0.11
N PHE A 121 -13.80 -16.74 1.06
CA PHE A 121 -14.90 -17.45 1.74
C PHE A 121 -15.55 -16.63 2.88
N GLN A 122 -14.96 -15.50 3.27
CA GLN A 122 -15.43 -14.66 4.38
C GLN A 122 -15.95 -13.32 3.87
N LYS A 123 -16.94 -12.77 4.59
CA LYS A 123 -17.72 -11.58 4.20
C LYS A 123 -16.87 -10.34 3.94
N ASP A 124 -15.72 -10.22 4.60
CA ASP A 124 -14.84 -9.05 4.52
C ASP A 124 -13.50 -9.33 3.80
N CYS A 125 -13.28 -10.55 3.28
CA CYS A 125 -12.01 -10.95 2.62
C CYS A 125 -10.72 -10.74 3.45
N GLU A 126 -10.80 -10.42 4.75
CA GLU A 126 -9.62 -10.22 5.60
C GLU A 126 -9.20 -11.53 6.26
N HIS A 127 -8.06 -12.08 5.86
CA HIS A 127 -7.52 -13.31 6.45
C HIS A 127 -6.01 -13.23 6.60
N THR A 128 -5.49 -13.57 7.78
CA THR A 128 -4.04 -13.62 8.02
C THR A 128 -3.50 -14.99 7.63
N ILE A 129 -2.60 -15.00 6.66
CA ILE A 129 -2.03 -16.21 6.09
C ILE A 129 -1.15 -16.94 7.12
N GLN A 130 -1.41 -18.24 7.25
CA GLN A 130 -0.60 -19.20 7.98
C GLN A 130 0.14 -20.15 7.04
N SER A 131 1.14 -20.85 7.59
CA SER A 131 1.85 -21.89 6.85
C SER A 131 0.89 -23.02 6.45
N GLY A 132 0.90 -23.41 5.18
CA GLY A 132 0.03 -24.43 4.62
C GLY A 132 -1.32 -23.91 4.12
N ASP A 133 -1.64 -22.63 4.34
CA ASP A 133 -2.87 -22.02 3.85
C ASP A 133 -2.96 -22.12 2.33
N ARG A 134 -4.21 -22.24 1.87
CA ARG A 134 -4.54 -22.32 0.45
C ARG A 134 -5.49 -21.21 0.09
N LEU A 135 -5.13 -20.44 -0.94
CA LEU A 135 -6.04 -19.46 -1.53
C LEU A 135 -6.52 -19.96 -2.88
N GLU A 136 -7.83 -20.15 -2.98
CA GLU A 136 -8.47 -20.55 -4.22
C GLU A 136 -8.70 -19.32 -5.11
N PHE A 137 -8.61 -19.53 -6.43
CA PHE A 137 -8.94 -18.50 -7.40
C PHE A 137 -10.41 -18.58 -7.78
N GLU A 138 -11.04 -17.45 -8.12
CA GLU A 138 -12.42 -17.48 -8.65
C GLU A 138 -12.45 -18.06 -10.08
N ARG A 139 -11.32 -17.97 -10.81
CA ARG A 139 -11.14 -18.47 -12.19
C ARG A 139 -12.09 -17.84 -13.21
N ASN A 140 -12.69 -16.71 -12.86
CA ASN A 140 -13.50 -15.93 -13.79
C ASN A 140 -12.60 -15.11 -14.73
N TYR A 141 -11.91 -15.83 -15.62
CA TYR A 141 -10.93 -15.19 -16.50
C TYR A 141 -11.61 -14.44 -17.65
N SER A 142 -11.31 -13.14 -17.75
CA SER A 142 -11.77 -12.29 -18.85
C SER A 142 -11.14 -12.71 -20.19
N PRO A 143 -11.72 -12.30 -21.34
CA PRO A 143 -11.11 -12.54 -22.66
C PRO A 143 -9.67 -12.01 -22.76
N LEU A 144 -9.43 -10.84 -22.17
CA LEU A 144 -8.09 -10.25 -22.09
C LEU A 144 -7.12 -11.15 -21.33
N GLN A 145 -7.51 -11.68 -20.18
CA GLN A 145 -6.65 -12.54 -19.37
C GLN A 145 -6.30 -13.83 -20.09
N LYS A 146 -7.27 -14.45 -20.77
CA LYS A 146 -7.02 -15.62 -21.63
C LYS A 146 -6.02 -15.29 -22.74
N ARG A 147 -6.22 -14.17 -23.43
CA ARG A 147 -5.32 -13.71 -24.49
C ARG A 147 -3.90 -13.44 -23.96
N MET A 148 -3.76 -12.82 -22.80
CA MET A 148 -2.46 -12.60 -22.18
C MET A 148 -1.78 -13.91 -21.77
N MET A 149 -2.53 -14.92 -21.28
CA MET A 149 -1.95 -16.24 -21.00
C MET A 149 -1.38 -16.89 -22.27
N GLU A 150 -2.09 -16.79 -23.39
CA GLU A 150 -1.61 -17.27 -24.71
C GLU A 150 -0.35 -16.50 -25.16
N ASN A 151 -0.41 -15.16 -25.17
CA ASN A 151 0.69 -14.30 -25.61
C ASN A 151 1.97 -14.52 -24.79
N LEU A 152 1.82 -14.82 -23.50
CA LEU A 152 2.93 -15.00 -22.57
C LEU A 152 3.39 -16.45 -22.42
N GLU A 153 2.84 -17.39 -23.19
CA GLU A 153 3.19 -18.81 -23.08
C GLU A 153 4.68 -19.07 -23.26
N LYS A 154 5.35 -18.34 -24.16
CA LYS A 154 6.79 -18.48 -24.40
C LYS A 154 7.64 -17.54 -23.55
N THR A 155 7.26 -16.26 -23.46
CA THR A 155 8.09 -15.23 -22.79
C THR A 155 7.95 -15.23 -21.27
N LYS A 156 6.83 -15.77 -20.75
CA LYS A 156 6.45 -15.82 -19.33
C LYS A 156 6.35 -14.47 -18.61
N ALA A 157 6.52 -13.36 -19.31
CA ALA A 157 6.48 -12.00 -18.78
C ALA A 157 6.10 -11.00 -19.88
N SER A 158 5.31 -9.99 -19.53
CA SER A 158 4.98 -8.89 -20.43
C SER A 158 6.22 -8.04 -20.75
N ALA A 159 6.29 -7.51 -21.97
CA ALA A 159 7.32 -6.53 -22.33
C ALA A 159 7.05 -5.14 -21.73
N TRP A 160 5.83 -4.90 -21.28
CA TRP A 160 5.34 -3.63 -20.75
C TRP A 160 4.87 -3.76 -19.31
N GLY A 161 4.59 -2.63 -18.68
CA GLY A 161 4.13 -2.50 -17.31
C GLY A 161 4.01 -1.03 -16.93
N VAL A 162 3.91 -0.73 -15.63
CA VAL A 162 4.04 0.64 -15.14
C VAL A 162 5.49 0.86 -14.72
N ASP A 163 6.13 1.87 -15.30
CA ASP A 163 7.51 2.19 -14.97
C ASP A 163 7.62 2.84 -13.58
N MET A 164 8.62 2.42 -12.79
CA MET A 164 8.87 2.96 -11.45
C MET A 164 9.17 4.47 -11.46
N TYR A 165 9.76 5.01 -12.55
CA TYR A 165 9.96 6.44 -12.73
C TYR A 165 8.63 7.20 -12.76
N ALA A 166 7.58 6.63 -13.35
CA ALA A 166 6.25 7.25 -13.34
C ALA A 166 5.68 7.36 -11.92
N LEU A 167 5.99 6.38 -11.06
CA LEU A 167 5.56 6.34 -9.66
C LEU A 167 6.53 7.07 -8.70
N SER A 168 7.72 7.44 -9.19
CA SER A 168 8.80 7.93 -8.33
C SER A 168 8.43 9.21 -7.58
N ARG A 169 7.70 10.11 -8.26
CA ARG A 169 7.17 11.36 -7.70
C ARG A 169 6.33 11.11 -6.45
N LEU A 170 5.61 9.98 -6.40
CA LEU A 170 4.76 9.64 -5.27
C LEU A 170 5.56 9.02 -4.13
N TYR A 171 6.45 8.07 -4.41
CA TYR A 171 7.02 7.21 -3.35
C TYR A 171 8.41 7.62 -2.83
N TYR A 172 9.18 8.47 -3.55
CA TYR A 172 10.56 8.80 -3.15
C TYR A 172 10.69 10.06 -2.30
N SER A 173 9.65 10.90 -2.22
CA SER A 173 9.70 12.13 -1.44
C SER A 173 9.47 11.88 0.04
N ASP A 174 10.35 12.35 0.92
CA ASP A 174 10.14 12.30 2.37
C ASP A 174 9.21 13.42 2.89
N VAL A 175 8.73 14.32 2.02
CA VAL A 175 7.85 15.43 2.38
C VAL A 175 6.39 14.98 2.48
N PHE A 176 5.73 15.30 3.58
CA PHE A 176 4.32 15.07 3.85
C PHE A 176 3.62 16.40 4.07
N HIS A 177 2.64 16.68 3.22
CA HIS A 177 1.74 17.80 3.43
C HIS A 177 0.75 17.47 4.53
N ILE A 178 0.56 18.41 5.46
CA ILE A 178 -0.31 18.25 6.62
C ILE A 178 -1.29 19.41 6.75
N LEU A 179 -2.48 19.09 7.25
CA LEU A 179 -3.54 20.03 7.56
C LEU A 179 -3.71 20.14 9.07
N LYS A 180 -4.10 21.33 9.52
CA LYS A 180 -4.48 21.57 10.92
C LYS A 180 -5.81 20.89 11.22
N THR A 181 -5.93 20.36 12.43
CA THR A 181 -7.16 19.88 13.04
C THR A 181 -7.65 20.90 14.06
N LYS A 182 -8.81 20.64 14.68
CA LYS A 182 -9.31 21.47 15.79
C LYS A 182 -8.34 21.47 16.98
N ASP A 183 -7.73 20.32 17.27
CA ASP A 183 -6.78 20.20 18.38
C ASP A 183 -5.41 20.87 18.08
N SER A 184 -5.16 21.30 16.84
CA SER A 184 -3.97 22.11 16.49
C SER A 184 -3.97 23.49 17.15
N GLU A 185 -5.12 24.00 17.60
CA GLU A 185 -5.22 25.32 18.25
C GLU A 185 -4.35 25.43 19.51
N HIS A 186 -4.01 24.28 20.12
CA HIS A 186 -3.13 24.20 21.28
C HIS A 186 -1.65 24.27 20.94
N LEU A 187 -1.26 24.27 19.65
CA LEU A 187 0.14 24.38 19.25
C LEU A 187 0.56 25.84 19.11
N SER A 188 1.57 26.23 19.89
CA SER A 188 2.27 27.50 19.72
C SER A 188 2.93 27.61 18.33
N PHE A 189 3.23 28.84 17.93
CA PHE A 189 3.96 29.10 16.69
C PHE A 189 5.34 28.41 16.67
N GLU A 190 6.03 28.37 17.81
CA GLU A 190 7.32 27.70 17.96
C GLU A 190 7.21 26.19 17.70
N GLN A 191 6.24 25.52 18.32
CA GLN A 191 5.99 24.09 18.09
C GLN A 191 5.63 23.78 16.62
N GLN A 192 4.84 24.64 15.98
CA GLN A 192 4.54 24.49 14.55
C GLN A 192 5.80 24.61 13.68
N MET A 193 6.75 25.48 14.06
CA MET A 193 8.02 25.65 13.37
C MET A 193 8.97 24.48 13.63
N THR A 194 9.08 23.99 14.86
CA THR A 194 9.83 22.77 15.19
C THR A 194 9.38 21.60 14.33
N MET A 195 8.06 21.38 14.25
CA MET A 195 7.47 20.31 13.44
C MET A 195 7.82 20.41 11.93
N MET A 196 8.00 21.62 11.40
CA MET A 196 8.39 21.82 10.00
C MET A 196 9.89 21.68 9.74
N ASN A 197 10.72 22.08 10.71
CA ASN A 197 12.17 22.21 10.52
C ASN A 197 12.94 20.94 10.84
N ASP A 198 12.36 20.03 11.64
CA ASP A 198 13.00 18.77 11.99
C ASP A 198 12.78 17.65 10.97
N ILE A 199 13.70 16.68 10.95
CA ILE A 199 13.62 15.43 10.20
C ILE A 199 13.21 14.32 11.15
N TYR A 200 11.93 13.98 11.13
CA TYR A 200 11.42 12.86 11.91
C TYR A 200 11.79 11.52 11.28
N LYS A 201 12.10 10.53 12.12
CA LYS A 201 12.40 9.16 11.71
C LYS A 201 11.41 8.18 12.32
N VAL A 202 10.96 7.21 11.52
CA VAL A 202 10.12 6.12 12.02
C VAL A 202 10.93 5.24 12.97
N THR A 203 10.40 4.98 14.16
CA THR A 203 11.05 4.12 15.16
C THR A 203 10.74 2.63 14.93
N ASN A 204 11.27 1.76 15.80
CA ASN A 204 10.90 0.34 15.83
C ASN A 204 9.55 0.07 16.53
N GLN A 205 8.95 1.06 17.19
CA GLN A 205 7.57 0.95 17.66
C GLN A 205 6.64 1.19 16.47
N TYR A 206 6.38 0.09 15.75
CA TYR A 206 5.76 0.07 14.45
C TYR A 206 4.87 -1.17 14.33
N ASP A 207 3.64 -0.99 13.84
CA ASP A 207 2.78 -2.08 13.42
C ASP A 207 1.94 -1.68 12.18
N GLN A 208 0.91 -2.48 11.86
CA GLN A 208 0.06 -2.20 10.71
C GLN A 208 -0.79 -0.94 10.89
N SER A 209 -0.97 -0.50 12.13
CA SER A 209 -1.90 0.54 12.52
C SER A 209 -1.27 1.85 12.91
N GLY A 210 0.05 1.88 13.11
CA GLY A 210 0.76 3.14 13.24
C GLY A 210 2.23 2.96 13.54
N PHE A 211 2.88 4.10 13.80
CA PHE A 211 4.26 4.11 14.26
C PHE A 211 4.61 5.39 14.99
N TYR A 212 5.55 5.28 15.91
CA TYR A 212 6.13 6.42 16.63
C TYR A 212 7.24 7.05 15.80
N LEU A 213 7.41 8.36 15.98
CA LEU A 213 8.48 9.13 15.38
C LEU A 213 9.55 9.51 16.41
N GLU A 214 10.80 9.43 15.99
CA GLU A 214 11.97 10.01 16.66
C GLU A 214 12.31 11.33 15.97
N GLY A 215 12.43 12.40 16.76
CA GLY A 215 12.73 13.76 16.31
C GLY A 215 12.65 14.72 17.49
N GLU A 216 12.65 16.01 17.20
CA GLU A 216 12.50 17.08 18.18
C GLU A 216 11.10 17.02 18.80
N LEU A 217 11.08 16.95 20.14
CA LEU A 217 9.85 16.87 20.93
C LEU A 217 9.17 18.24 20.98
N LEU A 218 7.85 18.27 20.87
CA LEU A 218 7.09 19.52 20.91
C LEU A 218 6.85 20.04 22.34
N GLY A 219 7.76 19.75 23.28
CA GLY A 219 7.60 20.08 24.70
C GLY A 219 6.54 19.22 25.39
N ASN A 220 6.36 19.46 26.70
CA ASN A 220 5.39 18.70 27.49
C ASN A 220 4.00 19.30 27.35
N HIS A 221 3.00 18.42 27.23
CA HIS A 221 1.60 18.81 27.14
C HIS A 221 0.78 18.18 28.26
N GLN A 222 -0.04 18.99 28.93
CA GLN A 222 -1.05 18.49 29.85
C GLN A 222 -2.31 18.18 29.05
N TYR A 223 -2.46 16.91 28.67
CA TYR A 223 -3.69 16.38 28.11
C TYR A 223 -4.34 15.46 29.13
N ASP A 224 -5.62 15.69 29.42
CA ASP A 224 -6.45 14.68 30.07
C ASP A 224 -6.62 13.52 29.09
N MET A 225 -6.39 12.29 29.56
CA MET A 225 -6.58 11.11 28.73
C MET A 225 -8.06 11.00 28.34
N GLN A 226 -8.34 11.15 27.05
CA GLN A 226 -9.68 11.03 26.47
C GLN A 226 -9.64 10.03 25.31
N LEU A 227 -10.79 9.44 24.98
CA LEU A 227 -10.90 8.57 23.81
C LEU A 227 -11.22 9.43 22.58
N TYR A 228 -10.30 9.45 21.62
CA TYR A 228 -10.48 10.07 20.32
C TYR A 228 -10.70 9.01 19.24
N GLU A 229 -11.38 9.38 18.16
CA GLU A 229 -11.50 8.56 16.96
C GLU A 229 -10.19 8.57 16.18
N ALA A 230 -9.71 7.39 15.78
CA ALA A 230 -8.50 7.27 14.97
C ALA A 230 -8.76 7.73 13.53
N ILE A 231 -7.86 8.52 12.97
CA ILE A 231 -7.91 8.96 11.58
C ILE A 231 -6.66 8.45 10.87
N CYS A 232 -6.82 7.78 9.73
CA CYS A 232 -5.68 7.36 8.91
C CYS A 232 -4.91 8.61 8.41
N GLY A 233 -3.61 8.65 8.65
CA GLY A 233 -2.76 9.83 8.44
C GLY A 233 -2.81 10.84 9.59
N GLY A 234 -3.56 10.57 10.66
CA GLY A 234 -3.59 11.40 11.86
C GLY A 234 -2.22 11.41 12.55
N ILE A 235 -1.76 12.61 12.91
CA ILE A 235 -0.57 12.85 13.70
C ILE A 235 -1.03 13.15 15.12
N GLN A 236 -0.91 12.16 15.99
CA GLN A 236 -1.19 12.30 17.41
C GLN A 236 0.04 12.86 18.13
N LEU A 237 -0.21 13.70 19.14
CA LEU A 237 0.83 14.21 20.04
C LEU A 237 0.64 13.60 21.42
N ASP A 238 1.66 12.92 21.93
CA ASP A 238 1.64 12.37 23.29
C ASP A 238 1.99 13.44 24.34
N PRO A 239 1.78 13.17 25.65
CA PRO A 239 2.10 14.11 26.73
C PRO A 239 3.59 14.47 26.85
N ASN A 240 4.50 13.65 26.32
CA ASN A 240 5.95 13.88 26.31
C ASN A 240 6.41 14.69 25.09
N GLY A 241 5.48 15.09 24.21
CA GLY A 241 5.79 15.84 23.00
C GLY A 241 6.21 14.97 21.82
N GLN A 242 6.05 13.64 21.91
CA GLN A 242 6.38 12.71 20.85
C GLN A 242 5.22 12.56 19.85
N LEU A 243 5.57 12.49 18.56
CA LEU A 243 4.61 12.32 17.48
C LEU A 243 4.36 10.84 17.17
N ILE A 244 3.07 10.50 16.99
CA ILE A 244 2.60 9.16 16.62
C ILE A 244 1.76 9.29 15.34
N ILE A 245 2.08 8.48 14.33
CA ILE A 245 1.33 8.44 13.08
C ILE A 245 0.37 7.26 13.10
N HIS A 246 -0.90 7.52 12.77
CA HIS A 246 -1.92 6.50 12.60
C HIS A 246 -2.07 6.10 11.14
N LEU A 247 -2.16 4.79 10.92
CA LEU A 247 -2.53 4.15 9.65
C LEU A 247 -3.93 3.54 9.81
N LYS A 248 -4.18 2.44 9.10
CA LYS A 248 -5.43 1.67 9.16
C LYS A 248 -5.43 0.71 10.34
N HIS A 249 -6.58 0.22 10.78
CA HIS A 249 -6.81 -0.82 11.80
C HIS A 249 -6.81 -0.37 13.27
N HIS A 250 -6.44 0.87 13.60
CA HIS A 250 -6.76 1.46 14.90
C HIS A 250 -8.15 2.09 14.88
N LYS A 251 -8.97 1.87 15.91
CA LYS A 251 -10.31 2.49 16.03
C LYS A 251 -10.36 3.65 17.04
N THR A 252 -9.58 3.57 18.11
CA THR A 252 -9.57 4.54 19.21
C THR A 252 -8.15 4.84 19.65
N ILE A 253 -7.90 6.09 20.01
CA ILE A 253 -6.61 6.58 20.49
C ILE A 253 -6.80 7.42 21.77
N HIS A 254 -5.71 7.74 22.45
CA HIS A 254 -5.75 8.29 23.82
C HIS A 254 -5.32 9.76 23.95
N TYR A 255 -4.78 10.37 22.89
CA TYR A 255 -4.30 11.75 22.86
C TYR A 255 -4.77 12.43 21.56
N PRO A 256 -4.83 13.78 21.51
CA PRO A 256 -5.37 14.49 20.37
C PRO A 256 -4.55 14.30 19.09
N ILE A 257 -5.25 14.34 17.95
CA ILE A 257 -4.65 14.42 16.62
C ILE A 257 -4.43 15.90 16.32
N ILE A 258 -3.17 16.35 16.35
CA ILE A 258 -2.79 17.75 16.14
C ILE A 258 -2.61 18.12 14.67
N ALA A 259 -2.59 17.14 13.76
CA ALA A 259 -2.51 17.37 12.32
C ALA A 259 -2.96 16.13 11.57
N THR A 260 -3.35 16.26 10.31
CA THR A 260 -3.62 15.12 9.43
C THR A 260 -2.79 15.19 8.17
N ILE A 261 -2.19 14.06 7.79
CA ILE A 261 -1.54 13.89 6.50
C ILE A 261 -2.61 13.78 5.42
N VAL A 262 -2.44 14.58 4.37
CA VAL A 262 -3.41 14.62 3.28
C VAL A 262 -3.51 13.30 2.50
N PRO A 263 -4.70 12.98 1.93
CA PRO A 263 -4.95 11.66 1.37
C PRO A 263 -4.00 11.19 0.26
N TYR A 264 -3.61 12.09 -0.65
CA TYR A 264 -2.68 11.75 -1.74
C TYR A 264 -1.27 11.35 -1.28
N HIS A 265 -0.93 11.50 0.01
CA HIS A 265 0.32 10.97 0.59
C HIS A 265 0.15 9.65 1.35
N LEU A 266 -1.08 9.16 1.58
CA LEU A 266 -1.32 7.97 2.42
C LEU A 266 -0.70 6.69 1.83
N ASN A 267 -0.76 6.51 0.51
CA ASN A 267 -0.13 5.38 -0.17
C ASN A 267 1.40 5.35 0.08
N LYS A 268 2.04 6.52 0.04
CA LYS A 268 3.46 6.66 0.38
C LYS A 268 3.69 6.42 1.87
N LEU A 269 2.82 6.93 2.74
CA LEU A 269 2.93 6.78 4.19
C LEU A 269 2.93 5.29 4.59
N ALA A 270 2.06 4.49 3.97
CA ALA A 270 2.00 3.05 4.15
C ALA A 270 3.25 2.31 3.65
N GLN A 271 4.16 2.96 2.92
CA GLN A 271 5.44 2.36 2.54
C GLN A 271 6.57 2.70 3.52
N LYS A 272 6.32 3.53 4.54
CA LYS A 272 7.34 3.86 5.55
C LYS A 272 7.60 2.67 6.46
N ARG A 273 8.86 2.50 6.81
CA ARG A 273 9.43 1.45 7.67
C ARG A 273 10.35 2.08 8.73
N PRO A 274 10.75 1.35 9.79
CA PRO A 274 11.76 1.84 10.73
C PRO A 274 12.99 2.43 10.02
N GLY A 275 13.43 3.60 10.48
CA GLY A 275 14.49 4.42 9.90
C GLY A 275 14.09 5.29 8.70
N SER A 276 12.84 5.21 8.21
CA SER A 276 12.37 6.12 7.15
C SER A 276 12.23 7.54 7.67
N LYS A 277 12.47 8.53 6.80
CA LYS A 277 12.34 9.94 7.13
C LYS A 277 10.97 10.49 6.76
N LEU A 278 10.50 11.45 7.56
CA LEU A 278 9.32 12.27 7.35
C LEU A 278 9.69 13.73 7.58
N LEU A 279 9.35 14.58 6.62
CA LEU A 279 9.45 16.03 6.69
C LEU A 279 8.04 16.58 6.55
N PHE A 280 7.59 17.42 7.48
CA PHE A 280 6.24 17.97 7.43
C PHE A 280 6.18 19.34 6.80
N LYS A 281 5.09 19.61 6.08
CA LYS A 281 4.81 20.93 5.51
C LYS A 281 3.33 21.25 5.67
N TRP A 282 3.03 22.29 6.44
CA TRP A 282 1.68 22.85 6.52
C TRP A 282 1.25 23.40 5.16
N ILE A 283 0.02 23.09 4.78
CA ILE A 283 -0.64 23.63 3.59
C ILE A 283 -2.05 24.09 3.93
N THR A 284 -2.67 24.88 3.06
CA THR A 284 -4.08 25.28 3.23
C THR A 284 -5.03 24.18 2.71
N GLU A 285 -6.29 24.22 3.14
CA GLU A 285 -7.32 23.30 2.62
C GLU A 285 -7.52 23.48 1.10
N GLU A 286 -7.44 24.72 0.60
CA GLU A 286 -7.53 25.03 -0.83
C GLU A 286 -6.38 24.39 -1.63
N GLU A 287 -5.14 24.54 -1.13
CA GLU A 287 -3.97 23.90 -1.73
C GLU A 287 -4.10 22.37 -1.70
N ALA A 288 -4.59 21.80 -0.58
CA ALA A 288 -4.80 20.37 -0.43
C ALA A 288 -5.80 19.84 -1.47
N LEU A 289 -6.94 20.53 -1.65
CA LEU A 289 -7.96 20.17 -2.60
C LEU A 289 -7.43 20.22 -4.05
N GLN A 290 -6.67 21.25 -4.39
CA GLN A 290 -6.09 21.37 -5.73
C GLN A 290 -5.06 20.25 -6.01
N LEU A 291 -4.19 19.95 -5.04
CA LEU A 291 -3.21 18.88 -5.17
C LEU A 291 -3.86 17.50 -5.24
N GLN A 292 -4.93 17.26 -4.49
CA GLN A 292 -5.73 16.04 -4.56
C GLN A 292 -6.33 15.85 -5.96
N LYS A 293 -6.93 16.89 -6.55
CA LYS A 293 -7.45 16.83 -7.93
C LYS A 293 -6.36 16.49 -8.95
N ASN A 294 -5.19 17.11 -8.81
CA ASN A 294 -4.04 16.85 -9.68
C ASN A 294 -3.55 15.39 -9.55
N TYR A 295 -3.50 14.88 -8.32
CA TYR A 295 -3.16 13.49 -8.04
C TYR A 295 -4.16 12.52 -8.70
N GLU A 296 -5.46 12.74 -8.54
CA GLU A 296 -6.50 11.90 -9.14
C GLU A 296 -6.46 11.92 -10.68
N ALA A 297 -6.25 13.09 -11.28
CA ALA A 297 -6.09 13.23 -12.73
C ALA A 297 -4.87 12.43 -13.22
N TRP A 298 -3.75 12.50 -12.48
CA TRP A 298 -2.56 11.70 -12.78
C TRP A 298 -2.83 10.19 -12.66
N VAL A 299 -3.48 9.71 -11.59
CA VAL A 299 -3.85 8.30 -11.43
C VAL A 299 -4.71 7.82 -12.61
N LYS A 300 -5.74 8.59 -12.99
CA LYS A 300 -6.58 8.29 -14.17
C LYS A 300 -5.76 8.18 -15.46
N SER A 301 -4.73 9.02 -15.62
CA SER A 301 -3.85 8.97 -16.79
C SER A 301 -3.04 7.67 -16.86
N VAL A 302 -2.54 7.17 -15.72
CA VAL A 302 -1.77 5.92 -15.64
C VAL A 302 -2.68 4.73 -15.93
N LEU A 303 -3.89 4.70 -15.36
CA LEU A 303 -4.89 3.66 -15.65
C LEU A 303 -5.27 3.64 -17.13
N LYS A 304 -5.41 4.80 -17.78
CA LYS A 304 -5.68 4.90 -19.22
C LYS A 304 -4.53 4.34 -20.07
N GLN A 305 -3.28 4.53 -19.65
CA GLN A 305 -2.13 3.93 -20.34
C GLN A 305 -2.14 2.40 -20.22
N ILE A 306 -2.51 1.84 -19.07
CA ILE A 306 -2.69 0.40 -18.90
C ILE A 306 -3.78 -0.12 -19.85
N GLN A 307 -4.93 0.56 -19.92
CA GLN A 307 -6.02 0.18 -20.83
C GLN A 307 -5.56 0.18 -22.30
N TYR A 308 -4.78 1.19 -22.71
CA TYR A 308 -4.21 1.22 -24.06
C TYR A 308 -3.33 0.00 -24.34
N MET A 309 -2.53 -0.45 -23.36
CA MET A 309 -1.70 -1.64 -23.51
C MET A 309 -2.53 -2.93 -23.59
N HIS A 310 -3.66 -3.01 -22.87
CA HIS A 310 -4.61 -4.12 -23.03
C HIS A 310 -5.16 -4.21 -24.44
N ASP A 311 -5.54 -3.08 -25.05
CA ASP A 311 -6.04 -3.04 -26.42
C ASP A 311 -4.99 -3.52 -27.44
N LEU A 312 -3.71 -3.30 -27.15
CA LEU A 312 -2.60 -3.84 -27.95
C LEU A 312 -2.40 -5.34 -27.74
N GLU A 313 -2.53 -5.84 -26.51
CA GLU A 313 -2.47 -7.28 -26.22
C GLU A 313 -3.58 -8.06 -26.92
N MET A 314 -4.77 -7.48 -27.03
CA MET A 314 -5.90 -8.08 -27.75
C MET A 314 -5.67 -8.21 -29.26
N LYS A 315 -4.70 -7.47 -29.83
CA LYS A 315 -4.41 -7.44 -31.27
C LYS A 315 -3.22 -8.30 -31.69
N LYS A 316 -2.35 -8.68 -30.75
CA LYS A 316 -1.34 -9.73 -30.96
C LYS A 316 -2.06 -11.05 -31.07
#